data_AF-A0A1V4HJ92-F1
#
_entry.id   AF-A0A1V4HJ92-F1
#
_cell.length_a   1.000
_cell.length_b   1.000
_cell.length_c   1.000
_cell.angle_alpha   90.00
_cell.angle_beta   90.00
_cell.angle_gamma   90.00
#
_symmetry.space_group_name_H-M   'P 1'
#
loop_
_entity.id
_entity.type
_entity.pdbx_description
1 polymer ?
#
loop_
_entity_poly.entity_id
_entity_poly.type
_entity_poly.pdbx_seq_one_letter_code
_entity_poly.pdbx_strand_id
1 'polypeptide(L)'
;MNKRGWAMSQDSKGQASAVHDLNEYGARVNRLVDEFESHIHQQLNEEYARSTKWSDKLADKIASFGGSWKFINLFFCVLALWIIINSLSFTKMIHFDESPFILLNLVLSFLAGFQAPIIMMSQNRQATRDKKETMVDFAINYKAEQEIGDIQGHLHRLEDDFAVFRKEVKEDLEAIKRLLESK
;
A
#
# COMPACT_ATOMS: atom_id res chain seq x y z
N MET A 1 -11.78 14.14 -58.39
CA MET A 1 -12.15 14.29 -56.96
C MET A 1 -11.73 13.02 -56.22
N ASN A 2 -10.66 13.10 -55.42
CA ASN A 2 -9.96 11.94 -54.86
C ASN A 2 -10.68 11.37 -53.62
N LYS A 3 -11.48 10.31 -53.80
CA LYS A 3 -12.22 9.65 -52.71
C LYS A 3 -11.34 8.86 -51.73
N ARG A 4 -10.08 8.58 -52.08
CA ARG A 4 -9.17 7.75 -51.25
C ARG A 4 -8.58 8.50 -50.05
N GLY A 5 -8.38 9.82 -50.15
CA GLY A 5 -7.86 10.63 -49.05
C GLY A 5 -8.84 10.81 -47.88
N TRP A 6 -10.15 10.74 -48.15
CA TRP A 6 -11.19 10.90 -47.13
C TRP A 6 -11.36 9.66 -46.27
N ALA A 7 -11.28 8.46 -46.87
CA ALA A 7 -11.39 7.18 -46.17
C ALA A 7 -10.21 6.94 -45.20
N MET A 8 -8.98 7.30 -45.58
CA MET A 8 -7.79 7.15 -44.73
C MET A 8 -7.78 8.13 -43.54
N SER A 9 -8.40 9.31 -43.69
CA SER A 9 -8.53 10.28 -42.60
C SER A 9 -9.60 9.90 -41.57
N GLN A 10 -10.63 9.12 -41.96
CA GLN A 10 -11.66 8.66 -41.04
C GLN A 10 -11.18 7.47 -40.19
N ASP A 11 -10.36 6.59 -40.77
CA ASP A 11 -9.77 5.44 -40.06
C ASP A 11 -8.78 5.89 -38.95
N SER A 12 -7.90 6.86 -39.27
CA SER A 12 -6.98 7.44 -38.28
C SER A 12 -7.70 8.18 -37.14
N LYS A 13 -8.81 8.87 -37.42
CA LYS A 13 -9.62 9.53 -36.40
C LYS A 13 -10.41 8.54 -35.54
N GLY A 14 -10.90 7.46 -36.13
CA GLY A 14 -11.59 6.38 -35.42
C GLY A 14 -10.65 5.64 -34.46
N GLN A 15 -9.43 5.31 -34.89
CA GLN A 15 -8.41 4.71 -34.02
C GLN A 15 -7.97 5.63 -32.88
N ALA A 16 -7.76 6.92 -33.16
CA ALA A 16 -7.38 7.88 -32.11
C ALA A 16 -8.48 8.05 -31.05
N SER A 17 -9.75 8.05 -31.46
CA SER A 17 -10.88 8.13 -30.52
C SER A 17 -11.02 6.85 -29.68
N ALA A 18 -10.89 5.67 -30.29
CA ALA A 18 -10.97 4.39 -29.57
C ALA A 18 -9.83 4.23 -28.54
N VAL A 19 -8.61 4.66 -28.87
CA VAL A 19 -7.47 4.66 -27.93
C VAL A 19 -7.69 5.64 -26.78
N HIS A 20 -8.27 6.81 -27.05
CA HIS A 20 -8.64 7.79 -26.02
C HIS A 20 -9.69 7.23 -25.06
N ASP A 21 -10.73 6.58 -25.58
CA ASP A 21 -11.82 6.01 -24.78
C ASP A 21 -11.35 4.85 -23.88
N LEU A 22 -10.46 4.00 -24.40
CA LEU A 22 -9.84 2.92 -23.62
C LEU A 22 -8.96 3.47 -22.49
N ASN A 23 -8.20 4.54 -22.76
CA ASN A 23 -7.37 5.18 -21.74
C ASN A 23 -8.22 5.86 -20.67
N GLU A 24 -9.34 6.49 -21.04
CA GLU A 24 -10.28 7.09 -20.10
C GLU A 24 -10.97 6.04 -19.23
N TYR A 25 -11.29 4.88 -19.80
CA TYR A 25 -11.84 3.75 -19.04
C TYR A 25 -10.82 3.19 -18.04
N GLY A 26 -9.58 2.95 -18.48
CA GLY A 26 -8.50 2.50 -17.60
C GLY A 26 -8.25 3.47 -16.43
N ALA A 27 -8.23 4.78 -16.70
CA ALA A 27 -8.09 5.80 -15.68
C ALA A 27 -9.29 5.86 -14.71
N ARG A 28 -10.48 5.42 -15.12
CA ARG A 28 -11.67 5.35 -14.26
C ARG A 28 -11.61 4.11 -13.35
N VAL A 29 -11.20 2.97 -13.90
CA VAL A 29 -11.02 1.72 -13.14
C VAL A 29 -9.95 1.89 -12.06
N ASN A 30 -8.79 2.45 -12.40
CA ASN A 30 -7.74 2.69 -11.41
C ASN A 30 -8.21 3.58 -10.27
N ARG A 31 -8.97 4.65 -10.56
CA ARG A 31 -9.53 5.52 -9.52
C ARG A 31 -10.51 4.79 -8.60
N LEU A 32 -11.32 3.89 -9.14
CA LEU A 32 -12.26 3.09 -8.34
C LEU A 32 -11.50 2.10 -7.44
N VAL A 33 -10.45 1.47 -7.96
CA VAL A 33 -9.58 0.58 -7.18
C VAL A 33 -8.89 1.36 -6.06
N ASP A 34 -8.27 2.50 -6.38
CA ASP A 34 -7.60 3.37 -5.42
C ASP A 34 -8.57 3.86 -4.33
N GLU A 35 -9.80 4.23 -4.71
CA GLU A 35 -10.85 4.67 -3.77
C GLU A 35 -11.26 3.53 -2.84
N PHE A 36 -11.48 2.33 -3.36
CA PHE A 36 -11.88 1.17 -2.58
C PHE A 36 -10.79 0.73 -1.60
N GLU A 37 -9.54 0.66 -2.07
CA GLU A 37 -8.36 0.38 -1.26
C GLU A 37 -8.23 1.42 -0.14
N SER A 38 -8.33 2.70 -0.46
CA SER A 38 -8.24 3.78 0.53
C SER A 38 -9.33 3.69 1.61
N HIS A 39 -10.55 3.30 1.25
CA HIS A 39 -11.67 3.17 2.18
C HIS A 39 -11.42 2.05 3.19
N ILE A 40 -10.89 0.91 2.73
CA ILE A 40 -10.57 -0.24 3.58
C ILE A 40 -9.42 0.10 4.54
N HIS A 41 -8.35 0.74 4.04
CA HIS A 41 -7.24 1.17 4.91
C HIS A 41 -7.69 2.21 5.96
N GLN A 42 -8.59 3.12 5.61
CA GLN A 42 -9.15 4.07 6.57
C GLN A 42 -9.95 3.36 7.67
N GLN A 43 -10.81 2.41 7.31
CA GLN A 43 -11.58 1.63 8.29
C GLN A 43 -10.67 0.82 9.23
N LEU A 44 -9.63 0.19 8.70
CA LEU A 44 -8.62 -0.51 9.51
C LEU A 44 -7.92 0.46 10.46
N ASN A 45 -7.46 1.60 9.94
CA ASN A 45 -6.76 2.61 10.73
C ASN A 45 -7.64 3.18 11.86
N GLU A 46 -8.93 3.38 11.62
CA GLU A 46 -9.88 3.81 12.65
C GLU A 46 -10.06 2.75 13.74
N GLU A 47 -10.17 1.48 13.38
CA GLU A 47 -10.30 0.37 14.31
C GLU A 47 -9.02 0.22 15.18
N TYR A 48 -7.86 0.43 14.57
CA TYR A 48 -6.59 0.53 15.27
C TYR A 48 -6.52 1.75 16.20
N ALA A 49 -6.97 2.93 15.75
CA ALA A 49 -6.95 4.15 16.54
C ALA A 49 -7.85 4.03 17.77
N ARG A 50 -9.00 3.35 17.65
CA ARG A 50 -9.91 3.06 18.75
C ARG A 50 -9.35 2.04 19.75
N SER A 51 -8.52 1.10 19.30
CA SER A 51 -7.92 0.06 20.16
C SER A 51 -6.58 0.45 20.79
N THR A 52 -5.97 1.57 20.39
CA THR A 52 -4.65 1.98 20.87
C THR A 52 -4.73 2.48 22.31
N LYS A 53 -4.10 1.76 23.25
CA LYS A 53 -4.05 2.14 24.66
C LYS A 53 -3.07 3.30 24.88
N TRP A 54 -3.22 4.04 25.97
CA TRP A 54 -2.30 5.14 26.32
C TRP A 54 -0.84 4.68 26.45
N SER A 55 -0.61 3.48 26.98
CA SER A 55 0.72 2.84 27.05
C SER A 55 1.38 2.66 25.68
N ASP A 56 0.58 2.37 24.65
CA ASP A 56 1.08 2.15 23.30
C ASP A 56 1.59 3.47 22.69
N LYS A 57 0.83 4.56 22.90
CA LYS A 57 1.23 5.91 22.47
C LYS A 57 2.52 6.38 23.14
N LEU A 58 2.72 6.02 24.40
CA LEU A 58 3.96 6.36 25.12
C LEU A 58 5.15 5.55 24.59
N ALA A 59 4.98 4.24 24.36
CA ALA A 59 6.00 3.39 23.77
C ALA A 59 6.40 3.85 22.36
N ASP A 60 5.43 4.23 21.51
CA ASP A 60 5.69 4.78 20.17
C ASP A 60 6.50 6.08 20.21
N LYS A 61 6.20 6.98 21.15
CA LYS A 61 6.99 8.21 21.36
C LYS A 61 8.42 7.91 21.83
N ILE A 62 8.59 6.96 22.75
CA ILE A 62 9.92 6.59 23.25
C ILE A 62 10.74 5.90 22.16
N ALA A 63 10.14 5.00 21.37
CA ALA A 63 10.81 4.31 20.27
C ALA A 63 11.22 5.29 19.15
N SER A 64 10.33 6.19 18.76
CA SER A 64 10.62 7.21 17.73
C SER A 64 11.66 8.24 18.19
N PHE A 65 11.66 8.60 19.48
CA PHE A 65 12.68 9.48 20.04
C PHE A 65 14.05 8.79 20.15
N GLY A 66 14.08 7.56 20.67
CA GLY A 66 15.29 6.76 20.82
C GLY A 66 15.95 6.34 19.50
N GLY A 67 15.17 6.22 18.42
CA GLY A 67 15.66 5.89 17.08
C GLY A 67 16.16 7.09 16.25
N SER A 68 16.10 8.32 16.78
CA SER A 68 16.49 9.51 16.02
C SER A 68 18.01 9.74 16.02
N TRP A 69 18.57 10.08 14.86
CA TRP A 69 19.97 10.51 14.72
C TRP A 69 20.33 11.70 15.62
N LYS A 70 19.37 12.60 15.90
CA LYS A 70 19.60 13.75 16.80
C LYS A 70 19.74 13.31 18.26
N PHE A 71 18.99 12.30 18.69
CA PHE A 71 19.07 11.75 20.04
C PHE A 71 20.42 11.06 20.28
N ILE A 72 20.89 10.27 19.31
CA ILE A 72 22.19 9.59 19.39
C ILE A 72 23.33 10.59 19.59
N ASN A 73 23.35 11.67 18.79
CA ASN A 73 24.36 12.72 18.91
C ASN A 73 24.28 13.46 20.26
N LEU A 74 23.08 13.81 20.72
CA LEU A 74 22.89 14.45 22.02
C LEU A 74 23.37 13.55 23.16
N PHE A 75 23.01 12.27 23.12
CA PHE A 75 23.39 11.27 24.12
C PHE A 75 24.92 11.12 24.18
N PHE A 76 25.58 11.04 23.02
CA PHE A 76 27.04 11.01 22.93
C PHE A 76 27.69 12.27 23.52
N CYS A 77 27.16 13.47 23.21
CA CYS A 77 27.64 14.73 23.78
C CYS A 77 27.50 14.77 25.31
N VAL A 78 26.38 14.29 25.85
CA VAL A 78 26.15 14.23 27.31
C VAL A 78 27.14 13.26 27.97
N LEU A 79 27.36 12.08 27.37
CA LEU A 79 28.36 11.13 27.87
C LEU A 79 29.78 11.69 27.83
N ALA A 80 30.16 12.33 26.72
CA ALA A 80 31.46 12.97 26.59
C ALA A 80 31.64 14.09 27.63
N LEU A 81 30.62 14.92 27.83
CA LEU A 81 30.62 15.98 28.83
C LEU A 81 30.74 15.41 30.26
N TRP A 82 30.01 14.32 30.56
CA TRP A 82 30.07 13.64 31.85
C TRP A 82 31.48 13.11 32.15
N ILE A 83 32.12 12.48 31.16
CA ILE A 83 33.49 11.97 31.27
C ILE A 83 34.47 13.14 31.47
N ILE A 84 34.33 14.24 30.71
CA ILE A 84 35.20 15.42 30.84
C ILE A 84 35.08 16.05 32.23
N ILE A 85 33.85 16.26 32.74
CA ILE A 85 33.60 16.86 34.06
C ILE A 85 34.18 16.00 35.20
N ASN A 86 34.04 14.68 35.11
CA ASN A 86 34.55 13.76 36.14
C ASN A 86 36.04 13.44 35.99
N SER A 87 36.63 13.61 34.80
CA SER A 87 38.07 13.41 34.55
C SER A 87 38.92 14.65 34.89
N LEU A 88 38.35 15.85 34.83
CA LEU A 88 39.04 17.09 35.20
C LEU A 88 39.33 17.11 36.71
N SER A 89 40.61 17.24 37.06
CA SER A 89 41.12 17.22 38.46
C SER A 89 40.52 18.28 39.39
N PHE A 90 39.80 19.28 38.88
CA PHE A 90 39.18 20.33 39.69
C PHE A 90 38.04 19.81 40.58
N THR A 91 37.43 18.68 40.21
CA THR A 91 36.32 18.05 40.93
C THR A 91 36.77 16.93 41.89
N LYS A 92 38.09 16.71 42.06
CA LYS A 92 38.64 15.64 42.94
C LYS A 92 38.27 15.78 44.42
N MET A 93 37.84 16.95 44.89
CA MET A 93 37.39 17.10 46.29
C MET A 93 35.98 16.54 46.52
N ILE A 94 35.18 16.39 45.47
CA ILE A 94 33.80 15.89 45.53
C ILE A 94 33.76 14.64 44.64
N HIS A 95 34.18 13.50 45.19
CA HIS A 95 34.27 12.19 44.52
C HIS A 95 32.88 11.68 44.10
N PHE A 96 32.31 12.25 43.06
CA PHE A 96 30.97 11.91 42.59
C PHE A 96 30.96 10.63 41.73
N ASP A 97 31.99 10.41 40.89
CA ASP A 97 32.17 9.16 40.10
C ASP A 97 33.64 8.97 39.65
N GLU A 98 34.48 8.31 40.47
CA GLU A 98 35.90 8.08 40.15
C GLU A 98 36.09 6.88 39.20
N SER A 99 37.16 6.92 38.40
CA SER A 99 37.52 5.82 37.49
C SER A 99 37.56 4.49 38.26
N PRO A 100 36.72 3.49 37.93
CA PRO A 100 36.17 3.19 36.61
C PRO A 100 34.66 3.50 36.40
N PHE A 101 34.19 4.70 36.78
CA PHE A 101 32.85 5.24 36.50
C PHE A 101 31.68 4.29 36.82
N ILE A 102 31.57 3.85 38.07
CA ILE A 102 30.60 2.82 38.49
C ILE A 102 29.15 3.26 38.30
N LEU A 103 28.85 4.55 38.52
CA LEU A 103 27.49 5.08 38.37
C LEU A 103 27.10 5.16 36.90
N LEU A 104 28.01 5.63 36.04
CA LEU A 104 27.79 5.65 34.60
C LEU A 104 27.53 4.25 34.06
N ASN A 105 28.33 3.27 34.50
CA ASN A 105 28.19 1.88 34.06
C ASN A 105 26.86 1.26 34.51
N LEU A 106 26.40 1.59 35.73
CA LEU A 106 25.09 1.15 36.24
C LEU A 106 23.93 1.73 35.41
N VAL A 107 23.98 3.03 35.13
CA VAL A 107 22.94 3.72 34.33
C VAL A 107 22.90 3.17 32.91
N LEU A 108 24.06 2.99 32.26
CA LEU A 108 24.14 2.44 30.91
C LEU A 108 23.62 1.00 30.84
N SER A 109 23.96 0.17 31.82
CA SER A 109 23.48 -1.22 31.89
C SER A 109 21.97 -1.29 32.06
N PHE A 110 21.39 -0.44 32.92
CA PHE A 110 19.94 -0.35 33.08
C PHE A 110 19.25 0.16 31.81
N LEU A 111 19.81 1.20 31.18
CA LEU A 111 19.29 1.77 29.94
C LEU A 111 19.25 0.71 28.83
N ALA A 112 20.35 -0.02 28.64
CA ALA A 112 20.44 -1.10 27.66
C ALA A 112 19.44 -2.24 27.96
N GLY A 113 19.31 -2.66 29.22
CA GLY A 113 18.37 -3.71 29.64
C GLY A 113 16.90 -3.33 29.41
N PHE A 114 16.55 -2.05 29.58
CA PHE A 114 15.19 -1.55 29.34
C PHE A 114 14.90 -1.29 27.85
N GLN A 115 15.94 -1.05 27.04
CA GLN A 115 15.78 -0.73 25.63
C GLN A 115 15.26 -1.93 24.81
N ALA A 116 15.77 -3.13 25.07
CA ALA A 116 15.41 -4.33 24.30
C ALA A 116 13.90 -4.68 24.36
N PRO A 117 13.23 -4.68 25.53
CA PRO A 117 11.78 -4.87 25.61
C PRO A 117 10.98 -3.76 24.92
N ILE A 118 11.38 -2.49 25.00
CA ILE A 118 10.67 -1.40 24.32
C ILE A 118 10.74 -1.59 22.80
N ILE A 119 11.95 -1.85 22.29
CA ILE A 119 12.16 -2.12 20.87
C ILE A 119 11.30 -3.32 20.46
N MET A 120 11.35 -4.42 21.21
CA MET A 120 10.58 -5.62 20.93
C MET A 120 9.06 -5.39 20.99
N MET A 121 8.56 -4.57 21.91
CA MET A 121 7.15 -4.19 21.98
C MET A 121 6.75 -3.33 20.77
N SER A 122 7.60 -2.38 20.35
CA SER A 122 7.33 -1.58 19.15
C SER A 122 7.35 -2.43 17.87
N GLN A 123 8.29 -3.38 17.79
CA GLN A 123 8.41 -4.30 16.66
C GLN A 123 7.24 -5.27 16.61
N ASN A 124 6.85 -5.88 17.73
CA ASN A 124 5.72 -6.79 17.80
C ASN A 124 4.40 -6.08 17.41
N ARG A 125 4.26 -4.79 17.78
CA ARG A 125 3.12 -3.96 17.35
C ARG A 125 3.15 -3.68 15.85
N GLN A 126 4.29 -3.28 15.30
CA GLN A 126 4.44 -3.06 13.84
C GLN A 126 4.15 -4.36 13.07
N ALA A 127 4.78 -5.47 13.44
CA ALA A 127 4.54 -6.78 12.81
C ALA A 127 3.06 -7.22 12.85
N THR A 128 2.35 -6.91 13.95
CA THR A 128 0.90 -7.19 14.04
C THR A 128 0.08 -6.30 13.11
N ARG A 129 0.49 -5.05 12.87
CA ARG A 129 -0.14 -4.16 11.90
C ARG A 129 0.12 -4.64 10.48
N ASP A 130 1.38 -4.84 10.14
CA ASP A 130 1.83 -5.29 8.82
C ASP A 130 1.13 -6.61 8.43
N LYS A 131 0.99 -7.54 9.37
CA LYS A 131 0.27 -8.80 9.13
C LYS A 131 -1.20 -8.60 8.77
N LYS A 132 -1.92 -7.69 9.44
CA LYS A 132 -3.35 -7.48 9.11
C LYS A 132 -3.50 -6.74 7.78
N GLU A 133 -2.64 -5.77 7.51
CA GLU A 133 -2.61 -5.07 6.24
C GLU A 133 -2.38 -6.06 5.08
N THR A 134 -1.36 -6.91 5.21
CA THR A 134 -1.08 -7.97 4.23
C THR A 134 -2.26 -8.93 4.04
N MET A 135 -2.98 -9.31 5.11
CA MET A 135 -4.16 -10.18 5.00
C MET A 135 -5.31 -9.51 4.25
N VAL A 136 -5.48 -8.21 4.43
CA VAL A 136 -6.52 -7.43 3.76
C VAL A 136 -6.19 -7.29 2.28
N ASP A 137 -4.96 -6.92 1.94
CA ASP A 137 -4.51 -6.80 0.55
C ASP A 137 -4.69 -8.13 -0.19
N PHE A 138 -4.33 -9.23 0.47
CA PHE A 138 -4.55 -10.57 -0.05
C PHE A 138 -6.04 -10.86 -0.31
N ALA A 139 -6.92 -10.50 0.63
CA ALA A 139 -8.36 -10.70 0.48
C ALA A 139 -8.95 -9.85 -0.66
N ILE A 140 -8.52 -8.60 -0.82
CA ILE A 140 -8.92 -7.71 -1.93
C ILE A 140 -8.49 -8.32 -3.26
N ASN A 141 -7.22 -8.71 -3.37
CA ASN A 141 -6.69 -9.28 -4.61
C ASN A 141 -7.40 -10.59 -4.97
N TYR A 142 -7.63 -11.46 -3.99
CA TYR A 142 -8.39 -12.69 -4.19
C TYR A 142 -9.82 -12.43 -4.66
N LYS A 143 -10.50 -11.42 -4.08
CA LYS A 143 -11.85 -11.03 -4.48
C LYS A 143 -11.89 -10.46 -5.91
N ALA A 144 -10.90 -9.65 -6.27
CA ALA A 144 -10.76 -9.11 -7.62
C ALA A 144 -10.52 -10.22 -8.65
N GLU A 145 -9.67 -11.19 -8.34
CA GLU A 145 -9.42 -12.36 -9.19
C GLU A 145 -10.72 -13.16 -9.42
N GLN A 146 -11.51 -13.38 -8.37
CA GLN A 146 -12.81 -14.03 -8.47
C GLN A 146 -13.78 -13.26 -9.39
N GLU A 147 -13.91 -11.95 -9.21
CA GLU A 147 -14.81 -11.12 -10.02
C GLU A 147 -14.38 -11.06 -11.49
N ILE A 148 -13.08 -11.01 -11.76
CA ILE A 148 -12.56 -11.11 -13.13
C ILE A 148 -12.93 -12.46 -13.75
N GLY A 149 -12.80 -13.56 -13.00
CA GLY A 149 -13.21 -14.89 -13.45
C GLY A 149 -14.71 -14.96 -13.77
N ASP A 150 -15.55 -14.37 -12.93
CA ASP A 150 -17.00 -14.30 -13.16
C ASP A 150 -17.34 -13.48 -14.42
N ILE A 151 -16.70 -12.32 -14.59
CA ILE A 151 -16.85 -11.47 -15.78
C ILE A 151 -16.41 -12.22 -17.05
N GLN A 152 -15.28 -12.93 -17.01
CA GLN A 152 -14.82 -13.77 -18.12
C GLN A 152 -15.85 -14.85 -18.47
N GLY A 153 -16.44 -15.50 -17.46
CA GLY A 153 -17.51 -16.47 -17.65
C GLY A 153 -18.76 -15.86 -18.28
N HIS A 154 -19.13 -14.64 -17.91
CA HIS A 154 -20.23 -13.89 -18.52
C HIS A 154 -19.93 -13.53 -19.98
N LEU A 155 -18.70 -13.10 -20.27
CA LEU A 155 -18.25 -12.76 -21.62
C LEU A 155 -18.27 -13.96 -22.56
N HIS A 156 -17.78 -15.13 -22.11
CA HIS A 156 -17.81 -16.36 -22.91
C HIS A 156 -19.24 -16.78 -23.27
N ARG A 157 -20.18 -16.72 -22.29
CA ARG A 157 -21.60 -17.01 -22.56
C ARG A 157 -22.20 -16.04 -23.57
N LEU A 158 -21.89 -14.76 -23.44
CA LEU A 158 -22.35 -13.73 -24.36
C LEU A 158 -21.80 -13.96 -25.77
N GLU A 159 -20.53 -14.37 -25.90
CA GLU A 159 -19.90 -14.72 -27.18
C GLU A 159 -20.58 -15.94 -27.84
N ASP A 160 -20.91 -16.98 -27.06
CA ASP A 160 -21.66 -18.15 -27.53
C ASP A 160 -23.06 -17.76 -28.02
N ASP A 161 -23.80 -16.95 -27.26
CA ASP A 161 -25.13 -16.45 -27.65
C ASP A 161 -25.06 -15.61 -28.94
N PHE A 162 -24.05 -14.75 -29.07
CA PHE A 162 -23.82 -13.99 -30.30
C PHE A 162 -23.49 -14.88 -31.49
N ALA A 163 -22.75 -15.98 -31.30
CA ALA A 163 -22.47 -16.94 -32.35
C ALA A 163 -23.74 -17.63 -32.85
N VAL A 164 -24.62 -18.04 -31.94
CA VAL A 164 -25.94 -18.62 -32.26
C VAL A 164 -26.82 -17.62 -33.00
N PHE A 165 -26.96 -16.40 -32.47
CA PHE A 165 -27.75 -15.34 -33.08
C PHE A 165 -27.27 -15.02 -34.51
N ARG A 166 -25.94 -14.94 -34.73
CA ARG A 166 -25.39 -14.72 -36.07
C ARG A 166 -25.70 -15.86 -37.04
N LYS A 167 -25.81 -17.09 -36.56
CA LYS A 167 -26.19 -18.24 -37.39
C LYS A 167 -27.67 -18.16 -37.78
N GLU A 168 -28.55 -17.87 -36.83
CA GLU A 168 -30.00 -17.72 -37.06
C GLU A 168 -30.29 -16.58 -38.04
N VAL A 169 -29.67 -15.41 -37.86
CA VAL A 169 -29.79 -14.28 -38.80
C VAL A 169 -29.33 -14.65 -40.22
N LYS A 170 -28.28 -15.46 -40.36
CA LYS A 170 -27.83 -15.93 -41.69
C LYS A 170 -28.85 -16.86 -42.34
N GLU A 171 -29.39 -17.81 -41.58
CA GLU A 171 -30.39 -18.76 -42.08
C GLU A 171 -31.67 -18.04 -42.52
N ASP A 172 -32.16 -17.09 -41.74
CA ASP A 172 -33.32 -16.25 -42.09
C ASP A 172 -33.08 -15.43 -43.36
N LEU A 173 -31.90 -14.85 -43.49
CA LEU A 173 -31.54 -14.04 -44.66
C LEU A 173 -31.49 -14.89 -45.93
N GLU A 174 -30.99 -16.12 -45.84
CA GLU A 174 -31.02 -17.09 -46.95
C GLU A 174 -32.45 -17.51 -47.29
N ALA A 175 -33.31 -17.75 -46.30
CA ALA A 175 -34.71 -18.11 -46.52
C ALA A 175 -35.49 -17.00 -47.23
N ILE A 176 -35.32 -15.74 -46.79
CA ILE A 176 -35.91 -14.56 -47.43
C ILE A 176 -35.43 -14.43 -48.87
N LYS A 177 -34.12 -14.65 -49.12
CA LYS A 177 -33.56 -14.59 -50.47
C LYS A 177 -34.19 -15.63 -51.40
N ARG A 178 -34.38 -16.87 -50.93
CA ARG A 178 -35.04 -17.94 -51.70
C ARG A 178 -36.50 -17.62 -52.02
N LEU A 179 -37.22 -16.97 -51.12
CA LEU A 179 -38.62 -16.54 -51.35
C LEU A 179 -38.73 -15.40 -52.37
N LEU A 180 -37.72 -14.53 -52.45
CA LEU A 180 -37.65 -13.47 -53.46
C LEU A 180 -37.24 -14.00 -54.84
N GLU A 181 -36.36 -15.01 -54.91
CA GLU A 181 -35.92 -15.62 -56.18
C GLU A 181 -36.97 -16.56 -56.79
N SER A 182 -37.95 -17.04 -56.02
CA SER A 182 -39.00 -17.95 -56.50
C SER A 182 -40.25 -17.25 -57.05
N LYS A 183 -40.24 -15.92 -57.16
CA LYS A 183 -41.37 -15.07 -57.56
C LYS A 183 -41.06 -14.29 -58.84
#